data_AF-A0A368TGN0-F1
#
_entry.id   AF-A0A368TGN0-F1
#
_cell.length_a   1.000
_cell.length_b   1.000
_cell.length_c   1.000
_cell.angle_alpha   90.00
_cell.angle_beta   90.00
_cell.angle_gamma   90.00
#
_symmetry.space_group_name_H-M   'P 1'
#
loop_
_entity.id
_entity.type
_entity.pdbx_description
1 polymer ?
#
loop_
_entity_poly.entity_id
_entity_poly.type
_entity_poly.pdbx_seq_one_letter_code
_entity_poly.pdbx_strand_id
1 'polypeptide(L)' 'MYVRTAIELRDEIYQALKKEAGEKGVSEKINEILYNALFKKEKSLFGTMEKTDISDLRDHEDRI' A
#
# COMPACT_ATOMS: atom_id res chain seq x y z
N MET A 1 -10.10 -20.53 -1.63
CA MET A 1 -9.51 -21.36 -2.69
C MET A 1 -8.26 -20.64 -3.18
N TYR A 2 -7.07 -21.22 -3.01
CA TYR A 2 -5.83 -20.62 -3.48
C TYR A 2 -5.60 -21.01 -4.94
N VAL A 3 -5.44 -20.03 -5.81
CA VAL A 3 -5.11 -20.26 -7.22
C VAL A 3 -3.61 -20.23 -7.35
N ARG A 4 -3.02 -21.29 -7.91
CA ARG A 4 -1.61 -21.26 -8.30
C ARG A 4 -1.51 -20.48 -9.61
N THR A 5 -0.71 -19.43 -9.58
CA THR A 5 -0.48 -18.57 -10.74
C THR A 5 0.97 -18.68 -11.16
N ALA A 6 1.19 -18.96 -12.44
CA ALA A 6 2.52 -18.84 -13.04
C ALA A 6 2.69 -17.42 -13.58
N ILE A 7 3.87 -16.82 -13.36
CA ILE A 7 4.17 -15.45 -13.74
C ILE A 7 5.54 -15.45 -14.41
N GLU A 8 5.67 -14.79 -15.55
CA GLU A 8 6.96 -14.54 -16.18
C GLU A 8 7.59 -13.30 -15.57
N LEU A 9 8.82 -13.44 -15.06
CA LEU A 9 9.58 -12.36 -14.46
C LEU A 9 10.93 -12.27 -15.17
N ARG A 10 11.46 -11.05 -15.31
CA ARG A 10 12.87 -10.89 -15.71
C ARG A 10 13.76 -11.47 -14.62
N ASP A 11 14.82 -12.16 -15.04
CA ASP A 11 15.76 -12.82 -14.12
C ASP A 11 16.36 -11.86 -13.09
N GLU A 12 16.70 -10.64 -13.51
CA GLU A 12 17.23 -9.60 -12.63
C GLU A 12 16.28 -9.25 -11.47
N ILE A 13 14.97 -9.15 -11.78
CA ILE A 13 13.93 -8.84 -10.81
C ILE A 13 13.73 -10.03 -9.87
N TYR A 14 13.73 -11.25 -10.40
CA TYR A 14 13.64 -12.45 -9.58
C TYR A 14 14.81 -12.56 -8.59
N GLN A 15 16.04 -12.28 -9.03
CA GLN A 15 17.22 -12.29 -8.16
C GLN A 15 17.16 -11.19 -7.08
N ALA A 16 16.68 -9.99 -7.43
CA ALA A 16 16.49 -8.91 -6.46
C ALA A 16 15.45 -9.30 -5.39
N LEU A 17 14.30 -9.83 -5.80
CA LEU A 17 13.26 -10.32 -4.89
C LEU A 17 13.75 -11.48 -4.01
N LYS A 18 14.54 -12.40 -4.58
CA LYS A 18 15.13 -13.52 -3.83
C LYS A 18 16.10 -13.04 -2.75
N LYS A 19 16.89 -12.00 -3.02
CA LYS A 19 17.79 -11.39 -2.03
C LYS A 19 17.04 -10.72 -0.88
N GLU A 20 15.93 -10.06 -1.17
CA GLU A 20 15.16 -9.29 -0.19
C GLU A 20 14.24 -10.18 0.66
N ALA A 21 13.52 -11.11 0.04
CA ALA A 21 12.51 -11.94 0.70
C ALA A 21 13.02 -13.32 1.15
N GLY A 22 14.23 -13.71 0.73
CA GLY A 22 14.78 -15.04 0.96
C GLY A 22 14.09 -16.14 0.12
N GLU A 23 14.63 -17.36 0.17
CA GLU A 23 14.21 -18.46 -0.73
C GLU A 23 12.74 -18.89 -0.63
N LYS A 24 12.13 -18.76 0.56
CA LYS A 24 10.75 -19.20 0.80
C LYS A 24 9.72 -18.07 0.74
N GLY A 25 10.17 -16.81 0.80
CA GLY A 25 9.28 -15.63 0.93
C GLY A 25 8.92 -14.96 -0.40
N VAL A 26 9.49 -15.40 -1.53
CA VAL A 26 9.32 -14.71 -2.83
C VAL A 26 7.86 -14.63 -3.25
N SER A 27 7.10 -15.73 -3.13
CA SER A 27 5.68 -15.76 -3.52
C SER A 27 4.82 -14.83 -2.66
N GLU A 28 5.08 -14.76 -1.36
CA GLU A 28 4.37 -13.89 -0.44
C GLU A 28 4.67 -12.42 -0.75
N LYS A 29 5.95 -12.11 -1.01
CA LYS A 29 6.38 -10.76 -1.38
C LYS A 29 5.79 -10.30 -2.71
N ILE A 30 5.75 -11.17 -3.71
CA ILE A 30 5.11 -10.87 -5.00
C ILE A 30 3.62 -10.55 -4.80
N ASN A 31 2.91 -11.35 -3.98
CA ASN A 31 1.51 -11.08 -3.70
C ASN A 31 1.31 -9.75 -2.95
N GLU A 32 2.18 -9.42 -2.00
CA GLU A 32 2.16 -8.13 -1.30
C GLU A 32 2.38 -6.95 -2.28
N ILE A 33 3.36 -7.07 -3.18
CA ILE A 33 3.66 -6.06 -4.19
C ILE A 33 2.47 -5.89 -5.14
N LEU A 34 1.91 -6.99 -5.66
CA LEU A 34 0.76 -6.94 -6.56
C LEU A 34 -0.49 -6.38 -5.88
N TYR A 35 -0.73 -6.76 -4.62
CA TYR A 35 -1.82 -6.21 -3.84
C TYR A 35 -1.65 -4.69 -3.65
N ASN A 36 -0.44 -4.25 -3.31
CA ASN A 36 -0.14 -2.84 -3.15
C ASN A 36 -0.16 -2.06 -4.47
N ALA A 37 0.19 -2.67 -5.60
CA ALA A 37 0.20 -1.99 -6.88
C ALA A 37 -1.20 -1.90 -7.51
N LEU A 38 -2.01 -2.95 -7.38
CA LEU A 38 -3.31 -3.06 -8.05
C LEU A 38 -4.49 -2.63 -7.17
N PHE A 39 -4.40 -2.83 -5.85
CA PHE A 39 -5.52 -2.58 -4.92
C PHE A 39 -5.27 -1.46 -3.93
N LYS A 40 -4.03 -0.99 -3.76
CA LYS A 40 -3.79 0.22 -2.97
C LYS A 40 -4.36 1.39 -3.76
N LYS A 41 -5.51 1.87 -3.27
CA LYS A 41 -6.25 3.04 -3.75
C LYS A 41 -5.33 3.99 -4.51
N GLU A 42 -5.63 4.19 -5.79
CA GLU A 42 -5.32 5.47 -6.43
C GLU A 42 -5.61 6.55 -5.39
N LYS A 43 -4.60 7.36 -5.05
CA LYS A 43 -4.84 8.59 -4.31
C LYS A 43 -5.96 9.26 -5.09
N SER A 44 -7.16 9.27 -4.50
CA SER A 44 -8.28 10.00 -5.05
C SER A 44 -7.74 11.37 -5.41
N LEU A 45 -7.91 11.79 -6.67
CA LEU A 45 -7.59 13.17 -7.06
C LEU A 45 -8.35 14.18 -6.19
N PHE A 46 -9.39 13.70 -5.50
CA PHE A 46 -10.06 14.32 -4.36
C PHE A 46 -9.65 13.59 -3.08
N GLY A 47 -8.41 13.82 -2.60
CA GLY A 47 -7.94 13.18 -1.39
C GLY A 47 -8.97 13.35 -0.27
N THR A 48 -9.34 12.26 0.41
CA THR A 48 -10.02 12.39 1.70
C THR A 48 -9.05 13.16 2.59
N MET A 49 -9.35 14.44 2.81
CA MET A 49 -8.61 15.30 3.73
C MET A 49 -8.42 14.50 5.02
N GLU A 50 -7.18 14.36 5.49
CA GLU A 50 -6.95 13.82 6.83
C GLU A 50 -7.84 14.61 7.79
N LYS A 51 -8.55 13.92 8.70
CA LYS A 51 -9.37 14.61 9.70
C LYS A 51 -8.44 15.51 10.50
N THR A 52 -8.45 16.81 10.16
CA THR A 52 -7.69 17.81 10.89
C THR A 52 -8.27 17.89 12.28
N ASP A 53 -7.39 17.88 13.27
CA ASP A 53 -7.79 18.05 14.65
C ASP A 53 -8.42 19.44 14.82
N ILE A 54 -9.66 19.46 15.26
CA ILE A 54 -10.50 20.66 15.38
C ILE A 54 -10.27 21.35 16.73
N SER A 55 -9.40 20.78 17.56
CA SER A 55 -9.10 21.22 18.93
C SER A 55 -8.53 22.64 19.03
N ASP A 56 -7.98 23.20 17.95
CA ASP A 56 -7.48 24.58 17.88
C ASP A 56 -8.48 25.56 17.23
N LEU A 57 -9.67 25.10 16.80
CA LEU A 57 -10.74 26.00 16.40
C LEU A 57 -11.40 26.57 17.66
N ARG A 58 -11.24 27.87 17.87
CA ARG A 58 -11.94 28.60 18.95
C ARG A 58 -13.42 28.72 18.61
N ASP A 59 -14.28 28.36 19.54
CA ASP A 59 -15.71 28.54 19.40
C ASP A 59 -16.07 30.03 19.45
N HIS A 60 -16.97 30.45 18.57
CA HIS A 60 -17.44 31.85 18.49
C HIS A 60 -18.19 32.29 19.77
N GLU A 61 -18.58 31.35 20.63
CA GLU A 61 -19.26 31.62 21.90
C GLU A 61 -18.34 32.13 23.02
N ASP A 62 -17.01 31.96 22.90
CA ASP A 62 -16.02 32.49 23.87
C ASP A 62 -15.83 34.03 23.78
N ARG A 63 -16.70 34.72 23.05
CA ARG A 63 -16.68 36.18 22.85
C ARG A 63 -17.84 36.94 23.49
N ILE A 64 -18.62 36.33 24.40
CA ILE A 64 -19.67 37.02 25.16
C ILE A 64 -19.16 37.39 26.57
#